data_AF-A0A538BG05-F1
#
_entry.id   AF-A0A538BG05-F1
#
_cell.length_a   1.000
_cell.length_b   1.000
_cell.length_c   1.000
_cell.angle_alpha   90.00
_cell.angle_beta   90.00
_cell.angle_gamma   90.00
#
_symmetry.space_group_name_H-M   'P 1'
#
loop_
_entity.id
_entity.type
_entity.pdbx_description
1 polymer ?
#
loop_
_entity_poly.entity_id
_entity_poly.type
_entity_poly.pdbx_seq_one_letter_code
_entity_poly.pdbx_strand_id
1 'polypeptide(L)'
;MPTTRRGAVRVGCSGWNYKHWREIFYPKGLPPRRWLERYAEFFDTVEINSTFYRLPRVEAVARWVAESPPGFLFAVKMSRYVTHVKRLTDVPPSIALFYERIAPLARSPKLGPVLWQLPGNFHRDDERLAGALAALPPGRHCFEFRHASWFCDEVYELLRSHEAALVIGDDPRRPFQTHELTAGWTFLRFHSGSDGGRYPDEELEPWA
;
A
#
# COMPACT_ATOMS: atom_id res chain seq x y z
N MET A 1 -8.19 -10.76 31.18
CA MET A 1 -8.65 -10.13 29.93
C MET A 1 -7.47 -9.38 29.34
N PRO A 2 -6.90 -9.78 28.19
CA PRO A 2 -5.90 -8.96 27.54
C PRO A 2 -6.60 -7.70 27.06
N THR A 3 -6.22 -6.55 27.62
CA THR A 3 -6.60 -5.24 27.12
C THR A 3 -6.11 -5.12 25.68
N THR A 4 -7.03 -5.24 24.72
CA THR A 4 -6.80 -4.87 23.33
C THR A 4 -6.35 -3.42 23.30
N ARG A 5 -5.03 -3.19 23.12
CA ARG A 5 -4.53 -1.87 22.75
C ARG A 5 -5.15 -1.56 21.39
N ARG A 6 -6.15 -0.68 21.33
CA ARG A 6 -6.63 -0.13 20.06
C ARG A 6 -5.46 0.61 19.41
N GLY A 7 -4.88 0.02 18.38
CA GLY A 7 -3.85 0.68 17.56
C GLY A 7 -4.44 1.86 16.81
N ALA A 8 -3.60 2.81 16.39
CA ALA A 8 -4.04 3.91 15.55
C ALA A 8 -4.46 3.39 14.16
N VAL A 9 -5.74 3.56 13.81
CA VAL A 9 -6.28 3.25 12.47
C VAL A 9 -6.16 4.48 11.60
N ARG A 10 -5.74 4.29 10.34
CA ARG A 10 -5.61 5.36 9.35
C ARG A 10 -6.35 4.94 8.08
N VAL A 11 -7.21 5.82 7.60
CA VAL A 11 -8.08 5.56 6.45
C VAL A 11 -7.73 6.56 5.35
N GLY A 12 -7.65 6.07 4.12
CA GLY A 12 -7.33 6.88 2.96
C GLY A 12 -7.59 6.13 1.66
N CYS A 13 -7.36 6.82 0.56
CA CYS A 13 -7.63 6.35 -0.79
C CYS A 13 -6.35 5.88 -1.50
N SER A 14 -6.54 5.12 -2.58
CA SER A 14 -5.50 4.69 -3.53
C SER A 14 -4.97 5.80 -4.45
N GLY A 15 -4.82 7.01 -3.92
CA GLY A 15 -4.40 8.21 -4.65
C GLY A 15 -5.30 9.41 -4.34
N TRP A 16 -4.91 10.57 -4.83
CA TRP A 16 -5.64 11.84 -4.63
C TRP A 16 -5.74 12.68 -5.91
N ASN A 17 -5.29 12.18 -7.06
CA ASN A 17 -5.20 12.99 -8.28
C ASN A 17 -6.14 12.46 -9.37
N TYR A 18 -7.44 12.65 -9.15
CA TYR A 18 -8.50 12.15 -10.03
C TYR A 18 -9.35 13.29 -10.57
N LYS A 19 -9.40 13.45 -11.90
CA LYS A 19 -10.20 14.51 -12.55
C LYS A 19 -11.69 14.39 -12.26
N HIS A 20 -12.20 13.17 -12.11
CA HIS A 20 -13.62 12.92 -11.83
C HIS A 20 -14.01 13.27 -10.38
N TRP A 21 -13.07 13.62 -9.50
CA TRP A 21 -13.36 14.15 -8.16
C TRP A 21 -13.58 15.67 -8.15
N ARG A 22 -13.38 16.35 -9.29
CA ARG A 22 -13.70 17.77 -9.43
C ARG A 22 -15.18 17.99 -9.19
N GLU A 23 -15.48 19.05 -8.43
CA GLU A 23 -16.84 19.47 -8.09
C GLU A 23 -17.64 18.45 -7.27
N ILE A 24 -17.01 17.33 -6.87
CA ILE A 24 -17.54 16.34 -5.92
C ILE A 24 -16.78 16.45 -4.60
N PHE A 25 -15.46 16.27 -4.66
CA PHE A 25 -14.56 16.37 -3.50
C PHE A 25 -13.68 17.62 -3.57
N TYR A 26 -13.23 17.99 -4.78
CA TYR A 26 -12.46 19.21 -5.01
C TYR A 26 -13.39 20.38 -5.40
N PRO A 27 -13.41 21.48 -4.63
CA PRO A 27 -14.21 22.66 -4.98
C PRO A 27 -13.94 23.16 -6.39
N LYS A 28 -14.97 23.76 -7.00
CA LYS A 28 -14.88 24.35 -8.34
C LYS A 28 -13.71 25.36 -8.39
N GLY A 29 -12.87 25.24 -9.42
CA GLY A 29 -11.73 26.12 -9.62
C GLY A 29 -10.48 25.82 -8.76
N LEU A 30 -10.52 24.82 -7.86
CA LEU A 30 -9.32 24.45 -7.09
C LEU A 30 -8.24 23.87 -8.03
N PRO A 31 -7.05 24.50 -8.12
CA PRO A 31 -6.01 24.03 -9.02
C PRO A 31 -5.45 22.67 -8.57
N PRO A 32 -5.12 21.74 -9.49
CA PRO A 32 -4.64 20.39 -9.15
C PRO A 32 -3.44 20.32 -8.20
N ARG A 33 -2.58 21.34 -8.22
CA ARG A 33 -1.43 21.43 -7.30
C ARG A 33 -1.84 21.52 -5.82
N ARG A 34 -3.07 21.94 -5.52
CA ARG A 34 -3.60 22.03 -4.14
C ARG A 34 -4.48 20.84 -3.77
N TRP A 35 -4.61 19.84 -4.64
CA TRP A 35 -5.48 18.70 -4.34
C TRP A 35 -4.96 17.81 -3.22
N LEU A 36 -3.64 17.72 -3.03
CA LEU A 36 -3.06 17.00 -1.89
C LEU A 36 -3.37 17.72 -0.56
N GLU A 37 -3.21 19.04 -0.54
CA GLU A 37 -3.57 19.89 0.60
C GLU A 37 -5.03 19.68 0.98
N ARG A 38 -5.95 19.82 0.01
CA ARG A 38 -7.39 19.59 0.24
C ARG A 38 -7.69 18.15 0.67
N TYR A 39 -7.01 17.16 0.12
CA TYR A 39 -7.19 15.76 0.51
C TYR A 39 -6.77 15.51 1.96
N ALA A 40 -5.66 16.11 2.38
CA ALA A 40 -5.10 15.96 3.72
C ALA A 40 -5.91 16.65 4.83
N GLU A 41 -6.93 17.44 4.48
CA GLU A 41 -7.92 17.97 5.43
C GLU A 41 -8.90 16.88 5.92
N PHE A 42 -9.09 15.80 5.14
CA PHE A 42 -10.08 14.75 5.42
C PHE A 42 -9.45 13.41 5.78
N PHE A 43 -8.28 13.11 5.23
CA PHE A 43 -7.57 11.86 5.44
C PHE A 43 -6.17 12.13 5.94
N ASP A 44 -5.68 11.24 6.79
CA ASP A 44 -4.33 11.33 7.38
C ASP A 44 -3.32 10.40 6.69
N THR A 45 -3.76 9.69 5.65
CA THR A 45 -2.92 8.84 4.82
C THR A 45 -3.38 8.75 3.37
N VAL A 46 -2.47 8.36 2.48
CA VAL A 46 -2.78 8.04 1.08
C VAL A 46 -1.83 6.96 0.56
N GLU A 47 -2.34 6.09 -0.32
CA GLU A 47 -1.51 5.16 -1.07
C GLU A 47 -1.08 5.76 -2.42
N ILE A 48 0.23 5.87 -2.62
CA ILE A 48 0.84 6.33 -3.87
C ILE A 48 0.92 5.16 -4.84
N ASN A 49 0.05 5.16 -5.85
CA ASN A 49 0.05 4.17 -6.93
C ASN A 49 0.88 4.58 -8.15
N SER A 50 1.13 5.87 -8.37
CA SER A 50 1.86 6.31 -9.57
C SER A 50 3.27 5.73 -9.68
N THR A 51 3.90 5.43 -8.53
CA THR A 51 5.22 4.81 -8.39
C THR A 51 5.28 3.39 -8.95
N PHE A 52 4.13 2.71 -9.00
CA PHE A 52 4.00 1.39 -9.61
C PHE A 52 4.29 1.45 -11.11
N TYR A 53 3.79 2.47 -11.81
CA TYR A 53 3.90 2.58 -13.27
C TYR A 53 5.17 3.29 -13.73
N ARG A 54 5.64 4.28 -12.96
CA ARG A 54 6.87 5.02 -13.25
C ARG A 54 7.58 5.40 -11.96
N LEU A 55 8.90 5.44 -11.99
CA LEU A 55 9.65 6.01 -10.90
C LEU A 55 9.29 7.50 -10.74
N PRO A 56 9.05 7.97 -9.52
CA PRO A 56 8.71 9.37 -9.30
C PRO A 56 9.96 10.24 -9.49
N ARG A 57 9.73 11.51 -9.83
CA ARG A 57 10.79 12.53 -9.77
C ARG A 57 11.04 12.87 -8.31
N VAL A 58 12.30 12.98 -7.90
CA VAL A 58 12.70 13.27 -6.52
C VAL A 58 12.06 14.58 -6.04
N GLU A 59 12.00 15.59 -6.90
CA GLU A 59 11.42 16.90 -6.59
C GLU A 59 9.91 16.83 -6.36
N ALA A 60 9.22 15.91 -7.04
CA ALA A 60 7.80 15.66 -6.81
C ALA A 60 7.57 15.00 -5.44
N VAL A 61 8.43 14.05 -5.06
CA VAL A 61 8.38 13.40 -3.74
C VAL A 61 8.67 14.41 -2.64
N ALA A 62 9.69 15.25 -2.81
CA ALA A 62 10.01 16.33 -1.86
C ALA A 62 8.83 17.28 -1.67
N ARG A 63 8.11 17.61 -2.75
CA ARG A 63 6.91 18.43 -2.69
C ARG A 63 5.77 17.78 -1.92
N TRP A 64 5.50 16.48 -2.11
CA TRP A 64 4.49 15.77 -1.32
C TRP A 64 4.79 15.80 0.17
N VAL A 65 6.06 15.64 0.54
CA VAL A 65 6.51 15.73 1.93
C VAL A 65 6.31 17.14 2.49
N ALA A 66 6.60 18.18 1.71
CA ALA A 66 6.46 19.57 2.14
C ALA A 66 5.00 20.04 2.25
N GLU A 67 4.14 19.62 1.31
CA GLU A 67 2.75 20.09 1.20
C GLU A 67 1.78 19.34 2.14
N SER A 68 2.16 18.17 2.65
CA SER A 68 1.32 17.39 3.57
C SER A 68 1.48 17.87 5.03
N PRO A 69 0.45 17.74 5.89
CA PRO A 69 0.56 18.06 7.31
C PRO A 69 1.57 17.18 8.07
N PRO A 70 2.08 17.61 9.23
CA PRO A 70 2.78 16.73 10.16
C PRO A 70 1.92 15.51 10.53
N GLY A 71 2.55 14.34 10.66
CA GLY A 71 1.85 13.09 11.00
C GLY A 71 1.05 12.44 9.86
N PHE A 72 0.96 13.08 8.69
CA PHE A 72 0.40 12.47 7.48
C PHE A 72 1.33 11.39 6.94
N LEU A 73 0.80 10.21 6.59
CA LEU A 73 1.58 9.07 6.12
C LEU A 73 1.30 8.72 4.65
N PHE A 74 2.35 8.40 3.91
CA PHE A 74 2.25 7.88 2.54
C PHE A 74 2.55 6.38 2.52
N ALA A 75 1.56 5.56 2.19
CA ALA A 75 1.82 4.20 1.75
C ALA A 75 2.32 4.25 0.30
N VAL A 76 3.37 3.52 -0.05
CA VAL A 76 3.97 3.63 -1.40
C VAL A 76 3.97 2.28 -2.07
N LYS A 77 3.38 2.19 -3.27
CA LYS A 77 3.40 0.97 -4.06
C LYS A 77 4.75 0.79 -4.75
N MET A 78 5.37 -0.35 -4.53
CA MET A 78 6.62 -0.73 -5.18
C MET A 78 6.45 -0.79 -6.71
N SER A 79 7.54 -0.58 -7.44
CA SER A 79 7.51 -0.57 -8.91
C SER A 79 6.96 -1.88 -9.50
N ARG A 80 6.13 -1.76 -10.53
CA ARG A 80 5.63 -2.88 -11.35
C ARG A 80 6.76 -3.71 -11.91
N TYR A 81 7.89 -3.08 -12.21
CA TYR A 81 9.07 -3.78 -12.71
C TYR A 81 9.54 -4.85 -11.73
N VAL A 82 9.53 -4.56 -10.43
CA VAL A 82 9.99 -5.49 -9.38
C VAL A 82 8.98 -6.62 -9.17
N THR A 83 7.70 -6.28 -9.03
CA THR A 83 6.66 -7.23 -8.61
C THR A 83 6.05 -8.03 -9.76
N HIS A 84 5.93 -7.43 -10.96
CA HIS A 84 5.24 -8.06 -12.10
C HIS A 84 6.18 -8.52 -13.22
N VAL A 85 7.25 -7.77 -13.48
CA VAL A 85 8.20 -8.08 -14.57
C VAL A 85 9.29 -9.02 -14.07
N LYS A 86 10.10 -8.59 -13.10
CA LYS A 86 11.13 -9.43 -12.47
C LYS A 86 10.54 -10.51 -11.56
N ARG A 87 9.30 -10.33 -11.10
CA ARG A 87 8.61 -11.26 -10.19
C ARG A 87 9.50 -11.64 -9.00
N LEU A 88 9.99 -10.62 -8.30
CA LEU A 88 10.88 -10.76 -7.14
C LEU A 88 12.26 -11.38 -7.41
N THR A 89 12.70 -11.47 -8.67
CA THR A 89 14.07 -11.92 -9.01
C THR A 89 15.05 -10.74 -8.93
N ASP A 90 16.22 -10.95 -8.31
CA ASP A 90 17.32 -9.96 -8.25
C ASP A 90 16.81 -8.56 -7.84
N VAL A 91 16.11 -8.50 -6.70
CA VAL A 91 15.45 -7.28 -6.24
C VAL A 91 16.38 -6.18 -5.68
N PRO A 92 17.55 -6.45 -5.06
CA PRO A 92 18.30 -5.42 -4.34
C PRO A 92 18.65 -4.17 -5.19
N PRO A 93 19.13 -4.29 -6.44
CA PRO A 93 19.41 -3.12 -7.26
C PRO A 93 18.15 -2.28 -7.56
N SER A 94 17.01 -2.94 -7.74
CA SER A 94 15.74 -2.26 -8.02
C SER A 94 15.17 -1.58 -6.78
N ILE A 95 15.34 -2.19 -5.60
CA ILE A 95 15.02 -1.57 -4.31
C ILE A 95 15.86 -0.32 -4.12
N ALA A 96 17.18 -0.41 -4.31
CA ALA A 96 18.08 0.73 -4.15
C ALA A 96 17.68 1.90 -5.05
N LEU A 97 17.46 1.64 -6.34
CA LEU A 97 16.99 2.66 -7.28
C LEU A 97 15.63 3.25 -6.87
N PHE A 98 14.70 2.42 -6.41
CA PHE A 98 13.40 2.90 -5.95
C PHE A 98 13.53 3.85 -4.76
N TYR A 99 14.30 3.45 -3.74
CA TYR A 99 14.52 4.24 -2.53
C TYR A 99 15.32 5.51 -2.79
N GLU A 100 16.23 5.52 -3.75
CA GLU A 100 16.88 6.75 -4.23
C GLU A 100 15.84 7.75 -4.77
N ARG A 101 14.86 7.28 -5.55
CA ARG A 101 13.81 8.13 -6.13
C ARG A 101 12.81 8.66 -5.12
N ILE A 102 12.54 7.88 -4.06
CA ILE A 102 11.66 8.31 -2.96
C ILE A 102 12.43 8.86 -1.76
N ALA A 103 13.73 9.13 -1.89
CA ALA A 103 14.59 9.49 -0.77
C ALA A 103 14.08 10.66 0.12
N PRO A 104 13.45 11.73 -0.42
CA PRO A 104 12.86 12.77 0.42
C PRO A 104 11.77 12.24 1.36
N LEU A 105 10.96 11.29 0.90
CA LEU A 105 9.93 10.64 1.72
C LEU A 105 10.55 9.60 2.64
N ALA A 106 11.46 8.77 2.13
CA ALA A 106 12.10 7.69 2.90
C ALA A 106 12.93 8.20 4.09
N ARG A 107 13.49 9.42 4.00
CA ARG A 107 14.19 10.08 5.10
C ARG A 107 13.29 10.90 6.02
N SER A 108 11.99 10.95 5.74
CA SER A 108 11.01 11.69 6.53
C SER A 108 10.21 10.74 7.43
N PRO A 109 9.61 11.23 8.54
CA PRO A 109 8.70 10.42 9.35
C PRO A 109 7.37 10.09 8.65
N LYS A 110 7.19 10.54 7.40
CA LYS A 110 5.94 10.39 6.62
C LYS A 110 5.91 9.13 5.75
N LEU A 111 7.00 8.37 5.68
CA LEU A 111 6.97 7.07 4.98
C LEU A 111 6.13 6.08 5.80
N GLY A 112 4.99 5.71 5.24
CA GLY A 112 4.15 4.62 5.71
C GLY A 112 4.62 3.26 5.16
N PRO A 113 3.71 2.28 5.04
CA PRO A 113 4.03 0.99 4.46
C PRO A 113 4.45 1.05 2.99
N VAL A 114 5.41 0.22 2.59
CA VAL A 114 5.73 -0.05 1.19
C VAL A 114 4.97 -1.29 0.74
N LEU A 115 4.08 -1.12 -0.24
CA LEU A 115 3.19 -2.17 -0.76
C LEU A 115 3.84 -2.94 -1.91
N TRP A 116 3.90 -4.27 -1.75
CA TRP A 116 4.41 -5.25 -2.72
C TRP A 116 3.25 -6.10 -3.24
N GLN A 117 2.50 -5.55 -4.19
CA GLN A 117 1.40 -6.29 -4.84
C GLN A 117 1.93 -7.17 -5.99
N LEU A 118 1.74 -8.48 -5.92
CA LEU A 118 2.11 -9.43 -6.97
C LEU A 118 0.98 -9.60 -8.00
N PRO A 119 1.24 -9.99 -9.27
CA PRO A 119 0.17 -10.23 -10.24
C PRO A 119 -0.58 -11.54 -9.99
N GLY A 120 -1.81 -11.64 -10.48
CA GLY A 120 -2.66 -12.83 -10.27
C GLY A 120 -2.21 -14.09 -11.00
N ASN A 121 -1.31 -13.98 -11.98
CA ASN A 121 -0.72 -15.12 -12.67
C ASN A 121 0.68 -15.46 -12.12
N PHE A 122 1.03 -15.00 -10.93
CA PHE A 122 2.25 -15.40 -10.23
C PHE A 122 1.89 -16.38 -9.13
N HIS A 123 2.22 -17.65 -9.36
CA HIS A 123 2.04 -18.72 -8.39
C HIS A 123 3.14 -18.65 -7.32
N ARG A 124 2.83 -19.16 -6.12
CA ARG A 124 3.76 -19.32 -4.99
C ARG A 124 5.14 -19.83 -5.44
N ASP A 125 6.14 -19.12 -4.94
CA ASP A 125 7.56 -19.38 -5.10
C ASP A 125 8.25 -18.83 -3.83
N ASP A 126 8.53 -19.75 -2.90
CA ASP A 126 9.03 -19.40 -1.57
C ASP A 126 10.46 -18.86 -1.61
N GLU A 127 11.29 -19.36 -2.52
CA GLU A 127 12.67 -18.91 -2.69
C GLU A 127 12.69 -17.43 -3.10
N ARG A 128 11.86 -17.05 -4.08
CA ARG A 128 11.76 -15.65 -4.51
C ARG A 128 11.18 -14.74 -3.44
N LEU A 129 10.17 -15.21 -2.71
CA LEU A 129 9.61 -14.43 -1.60
C LEU A 129 10.65 -14.24 -0.49
N ALA A 130 11.34 -15.31 -0.07
CA ALA A 130 12.38 -15.26 0.95
C ALA A 130 13.53 -14.34 0.54
N GLY A 131 14.01 -14.44 -0.70
CA GLY A 131 15.05 -13.57 -1.24
C GLY A 131 14.64 -12.09 -1.25
N ALA A 132 13.37 -11.80 -1.57
CA ALA A 132 12.87 -10.43 -1.51
C ALA A 132 12.70 -9.90 -0.08
N LEU A 133 12.22 -10.74 0.84
CA LEU A 133 12.05 -10.40 2.25
C LEU A 133 13.38 -10.13 2.95
N ALA A 134 14.40 -10.95 2.67
CA ALA A 134 15.75 -10.76 3.18
C ALA A 134 16.41 -9.45 2.69
N ALA A 135 15.95 -8.92 1.55
CA ALA A 135 16.48 -7.69 0.94
C ALA A 135 15.69 -6.43 1.31
N LEU A 136 14.67 -6.52 2.17
CA LEU A 136 13.86 -5.37 2.54
C LEU A 136 14.67 -4.32 3.31
N PRO A 137 14.58 -3.03 2.93
CA PRO A 137 15.10 -1.96 3.75
C PRO A 137 14.37 -1.84 5.09
N PRO A 138 14.92 -1.11 6.06
CA PRO A 138 14.20 -0.79 7.29
C PRO A 138 12.90 -0.04 6.99
N GLY A 139 11.81 -0.43 7.67
CA GLY A 139 10.51 0.20 7.54
C GLY A 139 9.37 -0.80 7.60
N ARG A 140 8.17 -0.32 7.30
CA ARG A 140 6.97 -1.18 7.21
C ARG A 140 6.80 -1.66 5.77
N HIS A 141 6.70 -2.97 5.61
CA HIS A 141 6.49 -3.61 4.32
C HIS A 141 5.24 -4.48 4.34
N CYS A 142 4.41 -4.39 3.31
CA CYS A 142 3.26 -5.27 3.16
C CYS A 142 3.24 -5.94 1.79
N PHE A 143 2.81 -7.20 1.76
CA PHE A 143 2.72 -8.03 0.57
C PHE A 143 1.27 -8.36 0.27
N GLU A 144 0.89 -8.16 -0.98
CA GLU A 144 -0.45 -8.45 -1.43
C GLU A 144 -0.43 -9.47 -2.54
N PHE A 145 -0.90 -10.67 -2.20
CA PHE A 145 -0.94 -11.78 -3.12
C PHE A 145 -2.26 -11.82 -3.89
N ARG A 146 -2.15 -12.16 -5.17
CA ARG A 146 -3.26 -12.16 -6.12
C ARG A 146 -3.57 -13.56 -6.65
N HIS A 147 -2.91 -14.59 -6.12
CA HIS A 147 -3.09 -15.99 -6.49
C HIS A 147 -3.28 -16.83 -5.23
N ALA A 148 -4.19 -17.82 -5.28
CA ALA A 148 -4.58 -18.60 -4.10
C ALA A 148 -3.43 -19.40 -3.49
N SER A 149 -2.47 -19.85 -4.30
CA SER A 149 -1.36 -20.67 -3.80
C SER A 149 -0.43 -19.98 -2.79
N TRP A 150 -0.53 -18.66 -2.61
CA TRP A 150 0.23 -17.92 -1.58
C TRP A 150 -0.45 -17.92 -0.20
N PHE A 151 -1.67 -18.43 -0.08
CA PHE A 151 -2.47 -18.39 1.15
C PHE A 151 -2.35 -19.72 1.89
N CYS A 152 -1.25 -19.87 2.63
CA CYS A 152 -0.84 -21.09 3.33
C CYS A 152 0.16 -20.75 4.45
N ASP A 153 0.27 -21.62 5.44
CA ASP A 153 1.03 -21.38 6.68
C ASP A 153 2.50 -21.05 6.44
N GLU A 154 3.18 -21.70 5.48
CA GLU A 154 4.61 -21.45 5.25
C GLU A 154 4.87 -20.02 4.76
N VAL A 155 3.95 -19.47 3.95
CA VAL A 155 4.04 -18.08 3.49
C VAL A 155 3.77 -17.12 4.65
N TYR A 156 2.82 -17.44 5.53
CA TYR A 156 2.52 -16.62 6.70
C TYR A 156 3.69 -16.59 7.68
N GLU A 157 4.31 -17.73 7.94
CA GLU A 157 5.51 -17.83 8.78
C GLU A 157 6.67 -17.03 8.20
N LEU A 158 6.90 -17.13 6.89
CA LEU A 158 7.95 -16.38 6.21
C LEU A 158 7.74 -14.86 6.28
N LEU A 159 6.48 -14.40 6.17
CA LEU A 159 6.13 -12.99 6.39
C LEU A 159 6.34 -12.57 7.85
N ARG A 160 5.91 -13.39 8.82
CA ARG A 160 6.07 -13.13 10.28
C ARG A 160 7.54 -13.01 10.66
N SER A 161 8.41 -13.88 10.15
CA SER A 161 9.84 -13.86 10.48
C SER A 161 10.54 -12.58 10.01
N HIS A 162 9.92 -11.80 9.13
CA HIS A 162 10.44 -10.54 8.60
C HIS A 162 9.61 -9.32 9.00
N GLU A 163 8.64 -9.46 9.93
CA GLU A 163 7.73 -8.36 10.34
C GLU A 163 6.99 -7.72 9.14
N ALA A 164 6.77 -8.50 8.07
CA ALA A 164 6.08 -8.05 6.87
C ALA A 164 4.60 -8.39 6.97
N ALA A 165 3.72 -7.41 6.73
CA ALA A 165 2.29 -7.61 6.81
C ALA A 165 1.73 -8.25 5.53
N LEU A 166 0.94 -9.31 5.66
CA LEU A 166 0.02 -9.74 4.64
C LEU A 166 -1.05 -8.65 4.49
N VAL A 167 -1.27 -8.20 3.25
CA VAL A 167 -2.38 -7.30 2.96
C VAL A 167 -3.67 -8.08 2.99
N ILE A 168 -4.60 -7.61 3.81
CA ILE A 168 -5.99 -8.09 3.80
C ILE A 168 -6.70 -7.35 2.66
N GLY A 169 -6.82 -8.01 1.52
CA GLY A 169 -7.51 -7.46 0.36
C GLY A 169 -8.98 -7.88 0.34
N ASP A 170 -9.89 -6.92 0.22
CA ASP A 170 -11.30 -7.19 -0.05
C ASP A 170 -11.57 -7.04 -1.56
N ASP A 171 -11.86 -8.16 -2.21
CA ASP A 171 -12.20 -8.25 -3.63
C ASP A 171 -13.07 -9.50 -3.85
N PRO A 172 -14.38 -9.35 -4.15
CA PRO A 172 -15.30 -10.47 -4.37
C PRO A 172 -14.83 -11.46 -5.45
N ARG A 173 -13.96 -11.04 -6.37
CA ARG A 173 -13.38 -11.90 -7.41
C ARG A 173 -12.25 -12.80 -6.89
N ARG A 174 -11.90 -12.70 -5.60
CA ARG A 174 -10.78 -13.39 -4.94
C ARG A 174 -11.25 -13.99 -3.62
N PRO A 175 -12.08 -15.05 -3.64
CA PRO A 175 -12.67 -15.62 -2.42
C PRO A 175 -11.67 -16.34 -1.49
N PHE A 176 -10.39 -16.40 -1.85
CA PHE A 176 -9.32 -17.03 -1.09
C PHE A 176 -8.55 -16.07 -0.17
N GLN A 177 -8.96 -14.79 -0.11
CA GLN A 177 -8.34 -13.84 0.83
C GLN A 177 -8.62 -14.25 2.27
N THR A 178 -7.73 -13.88 3.19
CA THR A 178 -7.78 -14.24 4.61
C THR A 178 -7.58 -13.00 5.48
N HIS A 179 -7.90 -13.13 6.77
CA HIS A 179 -7.66 -12.11 7.80
C HIS A 179 -6.43 -12.41 8.66
N GLU A 180 -5.54 -13.31 8.21
CA GLU A 180 -4.28 -13.62 8.89
C GLU A 180 -3.42 -12.38 9.08
N LEU A 181 -2.99 -12.17 10.34
CA LEU A 181 -2.13 -11.05 10.73
C LEU A 181 -0.69 -11.53 10.82
N THR A 182 0.19 -11.13 9.91
CA THR A 182 1.60 -11.59 9.89
C THR A 182 2.61 -10.57 10.44
N ALA A 183 2.15 -9.46 11.01
CA ALA A 183 3.00 -8.47 11.65
C ALA A 183 2.28 -7.82 12.84
N GLY A 184 2.99 -7.04 13.67
CA GLY A 184 2.40 -6.24 14.75
C GLY A 184 1.49 -5.09 14.28
N TRP A 185 1.23 -5.00 12.97
CA TRP A 185 0.38 -4.04 12.28
C TRP A 185 -0.24 -4.71 11.04
N THR A 186 -1.28 -4.12 10.47
CA THR A 186 -1.96 -4.66 9.29
C THR A 186 -2.19 -3.58 8.23
N PHE A 187 -2.48 -4.01 7.00
CA PHE A 187 -2.82 -3.14 5.88
C PHE A 187 -4.03 -3.72 5.14
N LEU A 188 -5.13 -2.97 5.15
CA LEU A 188 -6.37 -3.37 4.49
C LEU A 188 -6.47 -2.66 3.13
N ARG A 189 -6.94 -3.36 2.10
CA ARG A 189 -7.20 -2.78 0.77
C ARG A 189 -8.55 -3.22 0.23
N PHE A 190 -9.48 -2.28 0.21
CA PHE A 190 -10.79 -2.44 -0.40
C PHE A 190 -10.70 -2.19 -1.91
N HIS A 191 -10.92 -3.22 -2.74
CA HIS A 191 -10.80 -3.11 -4.20
C HIS A 191 -12.10 -2.77 -4.91
N SER A 192 -13.21 -3.40 -4.51
CA SER A 192 -14.51 -3.20 -5.15
C SER A 192 -15.62 -3.78 -4.28
N GLY A 193 -16.57 -2.95 -3.84
CA GLY A 193 -17.81 -3.44 -3.24
C GLY A 193 -18.79 -3.95 -4.30
N SER A 194 -19.93 -4.48 -3.85
CA SER A 194 -20.91 -5.12 -4.73
C SER A 194 -21.71 -4.15 -5.62
N ASP A 195 -21.87 -2.88 -5.22
CA ASP A 195 -22.67 -1.90 -5.94
C ASP A 195 -21.83 -1.09 -6.94
N GLY A 196 -21.53 -1.69 -8.10
CA GLY A 196 -20.77 -1.02 -9.16
C GLY A 196 -19.38 -0.53 -8.70
N GLY A 197 -18.81 -1.19 -7.68
CA GLY A 197 -17.56 -0.84 -7.03
C GLY A 197 -17.69 -0.02 -5.75
N ARG A 198 -18.88 0.46 -5.41
CA ARG A 198 -19.19 1.06 -4.09
C ARG A 198 -19.45 -0.04 -3.07
N TYR A 199 -19.09 0.24 -1.82
CA TYR A 199 -19.44 -0.59 -0.68
C TYR A 199 -20.70 -0.01 -0.03
N PRO A 200 -21.81 -0.76 0.00
CA PRO A 200 -22.92 -0.50 0.90
C PRO A 200 -22.47 -0.53 2.37
N ASP A 201 -23.23 0.13 3.25
CA ASP A 201 -22.88 0.20 4.68
C ASP A 201 -22.82 -1.20 5.31
N GLU A 202 -23.72 -2.10 4.92
CA GLU A 202 -23.73 -3.50 5.38
C GLU A 202 -22.45 -4.29 5.00
N GLU A 203 -21.72 -3.89 3.96
CA GLU A 203 -20.44 -4.51 3.58
C GLU A 203 -19.26 -3.93 4.37
N LEU A 204 -19.40 -2.70 4.90
CA LEU A 204 -18.38 -2.02 5.69
C LEU A 204 -18.52 -2.32 7.20
N GLU A 205 -19.73 -2.54 7.70
CA GLU A 205 -20.02 -2.82 9.11
C GLU A 205 -19.13 -3.91 9.74
N PRO A 206 -18.86 -5.06 9.09
CA PRO A 206 -17.99 -6.08 9.66
C PRO A 206 -16.53 -5.65 9.86
N TRP A 207 -16.11 -4.54 9.26
CA TRP A 207 -14.75 -4.00 9.33
C TRP A 207 -14.57 -2.86 10.35
N ALA A 208 -15.67 -2.34 10.92
CA ALA A 208 -15.69 -1.18 11.81
C ALA A 208 -15.50 -1.55 13.30
#